data_AF-A0A1Y1M8X2-F1
#
_entry.id   AF-A0A1Y1M8X2-F1
#
_cell.length_a   1.000
_cell.length_b   1.000
_cell.length_c   1.000
_cell.angle_alpha   90.00
_cell.angle_beta   90.00
_cell.angle_gamma   90.00
#
_symmetry.space_group_name_H-M   'P 1'
#
loop_
_entity.id
_entity.type
_entity.pdbx_description
1 polymer ?
#
loop_
_entity_poly.entity_id
_entity_poly.type
_entity_poly.pdbx_seq_one_letter_code
_entity_poly.pdbx_strand_id
1 'polypeptide(L)'
;MEENGRNATILWLLHGFFVPSNRGTQTDINGKKKITKYTIRDSQQYFLYLGKSAQQVEQWIEHRKSKGTAIQPFLFAIAESLKEIGEVFVYFDDVKFKFYNIIRAMDICFKIFHVFNLEYP
;
A
#
# COMPACT_ATOMS: atom_id res chain seq x y z
N MET A 1 -22.55 -7.24 0.51
CA MET A 1 -21.18 -6.69 0.50
C MET A 1 -20.96 -6.12 -0.88
N GLU A 2 -20.57 -4.85 -0.97
CA GLU A 2 -20.24 -4.21 -2.25
C GLU A 2 -19.08 -4.96 -2.93
N GLU A 3 -19.08 -5.01 -4.26
CA GLU A 3 -18.10 -5.80 -5.03
C GLU A 3 -16.65 -5.46 -4.66
N ASN A 4 -16.35 -4.16 -4.55
CA ASN A 4 -15.03 -3.68 -4.15
C ASN A 4 -14.66 -4.15 -2.75
N GLY A 5 -15.59 -4.08 -1.79
CA GLY A 5 -15.31 -4.52 -0.42
C GLY A 5 -15.04 -6.02 -0.33
N ARG A 6 -15.76 -6.83 -1.11
CA ARG A 6 -15.48 -8.28 -1.22
C ARG A 6 -14.09 -8.52 -1.80
N ASN A 7 -13.78 -7.90 -2.94
CA ASN A 7 -12.51 -8.10 -3.63
C ASN A 7 -11.33 -7.61 -2.78
N ALA A 8 -11.46 -6.46 -2.11
CA ALA A 8 -10.47 -5.94 -1.18
C ALA A 8 -10.23 -6.88 0.00
N THR A 9 -11.30 -7.44 0.56
CA THR A 9 -11.19 -8.42 1.64
C THR A 9 -10.43 -9.67 1.19
N ILE A 10 -10.73 -10.19 -0.01
CA ILE A 10 -10.01 -11.35 -0.57
C ILE A 10 -8.51 -11.03 -0.74
N LEU A 11 -8.20 -9.89 -1.35
CA LEU A 11 -6.81 -9.45 -1.55
C LEU A 11 -6.08 -9.25 -0.21
N TRP A 12 -6.75 -8.67 0.79
CA TRP A 12 -6.21 -8.49 2.13
C TRP A 12 -5.89 -9.82 2.83
N LEU A 13 -6.77 -10.81 2.69
CA LEU A 13 -6.58 -12.15 3.27
C LEU A 13 -5.50 -12.95 2.56
N LEU A 14 -5.22 -12.65 1.29
CA LEU A 14 -4.18 -13.30 0.49
C LEU A 14 -2.78 -13.19 1.13
N HIS A 15 -2.52 -12.09 1.85
CA HIS A 15 -1.27 -11.88 2.61
C HIS A 15 -1.07 -12.89 3.76
N GLY A 16 -2.14 -13.56 4.20
CA GLY A 16 -2.04 -14.68 5.15
C GLY A 16 -1.50 -15.96 4.52
N PHE A 17 -1.71 -16.15 3.22
CA PHE A 17 -1.20 -17.29 2.45
C PHE A 17 0.21 -17.03 1.92
N PHE A 18 0.49 -15.80 1.49
CA PHE A 18 1.81 -15.37 1.03
C PHE A 18 2.54 -14.60 2.13
N VAL A 19 3.05 -15.35 3.11
CA VAL A 19 3.78 -14.78 4.24
C VAL A 19 5.03 -14.03 3.73
N PRO A 20 5.26 -12.78 4.16
CA PRO A 20 6.44 -12.02 3.76
C PRO A 20 7.73 -12.76 4.11
N SER A 21 8.51 -13.13 3.10
CA SER A 21 9.81 -13.80 3.28
C SER A 21 10.97 -12.82 3.43
N ASN A 22 10.78 -11.58 2.99
CA ASN A 22 11.82 -10.56 2.99
C ASN A 22 12.11 -10.05 4.41
N ARG A 23 13.35 -9.62 4.63
CA ARG A 23 13.82 -9.03 5.89
C ARG A 23 14.41 -7.66 5.58
N GLY A 24 13.88 -6.63 6.23
CA GLY A 24 14.45 -5.29 6.16
C GLY A 24 15.68 -5.20 7.05
N THR A 25 16.72 -4.50 6.62
CA THR A 25 17.86 -4.16 7.49
C THR A 25 17.82 -2.66 7.74
N GLN A 26 17.61 -2.26 8.99
CA GLN A 26 17.76 -0.86 9.41
C GLN A 26 19.08 -0.70 10.14
N THR A 27 19.84 0.34 9.81
CA THR A 27 21.06 0.70 10.52
C THR A 27 20.69 1.73 11.57
N ASP A 28 20.96 1.42 12.83
CA ASP A 28 20.74 2.33 13.96
C ASP A 28 21.71 3.53 13.88
N ILE A 29 21.44 4.59 14.63
CA ILE A 29 22.29 5.80 14.74
C ILE A 29 23.73 5.48 15.17
N ASN A 30 23.93 4.33 15.82
CA ASN A 30 25.23 3.80 16.27
C ASN A 30 25.88 2.85 15.25
N GLY A 31 25.37 2.78 14.01
CA GLY A 31 25.90 1.91 12.95
C GLY A 31 25.55 0.43 13.08
N LYS A 32 24.74 0.06 14.09
CA LYS A 32 24.35 -1.35 14.33
C LYS A 32 23.21 -1.74 13.41
N LYS A 33 23.43 -2.77 12.58
CA LYS A 33 22.39 -3.32 11.68
C LYS A 33 21.39 -4.15 12.46
N LYS A 34 20.13 -3.74 12.45
CA LYS A 34 18.99 -4.47 12.99
C LYS A 34 18.19 -5.07 11.84
N ILE A 35 18.06 -6.39 11.85
CA ILE A 35 17.24 -7.12 10.90
C ILE A 35 15.81 -7.14 11.44
N THR A 36 14.89 -6.50 10.73
CA THR A 36 13.46 -6.47 11.05
C THR A 36 12.72 -7.39 10.08
N LYS A 37 11.99 -8.36 10.63
CA LYS A 37 11.07 -9.20 9.83
C LYS A 37 9.81 -8.40 9.52
N TYR A 38 9.39 -8.40 8.27
CA TYR A 38 8.09 -7.84 7.90
C TYR A 38 6.97 -8.77 8.37
N THR A 39 5.92 -8.18 8.95
CA THR A 39 4.74 -8.91 9.38
C THR A 39 3.69 -8.97 8.28
N ILE A 40 2.72 -9.88 8.39
CA ILE A 40 1.54 -9.91 7.49
C ILE A 40 0.83 -8.56 7.50
N ARG A 41 0.72 -7.93 8.68
CA ARG A 41 0.11 -6.61 8.82
C ARG A 41 0.87 -5.53 8.06
N ASP A 42 2.20 -5.57 8.09
CA ASP A 42 3.00 -4.63 7.30
C ASP A 42 2.68 -4.81 5.82
N SER A 43 2.74 -6.05 5.32
CA SER A 43 2.43 -6.36 3.92
C SER A 43 1.04 -5.88 3.49
N GLN A 44 0.03 -6.08 4.32
CA GLN A 44 -1.33 -5.59 4.10
C GLN A 44 -1.39 -4.05 4.01
N GLN A 45 -0.72 -3.35 4.93
CA GLN A 45 -0.69 -1.89 4.95
C GLN A 45 0.09 -1.27 3.79
N TYR A 46 1.13 -1.94 3.30
CA TYR A 46 1.86 -1.51 2.09
C TYR A 46 1.07 -1.79 0.81
N PHE A 47 0.27 -2.87 0.79
CA PHE A 47 -0.56 -3.22 -0.35
C PHE A 47 -1.73 -2.25 -0.54
N LEU A 48 -2.53 -2.04 0.52
CA LEU A 48 -3.70 -1.17 0.50
C LEU A 48 -3.75 -0.33 1.79
N TYR A 49 -3.56 0.97 1.66
CA TYR A 49 -3.76 1.89 2.77
C TYR A 49 -5.23 2.31 2.89
N LEU A 50 -5.82 2.17 4.07
CA LEU A 50 -7.17 2.64 4.37
C LEU A 50 -7.08 3.87 5.27
N GLY A 51 -7.42 5.03 4.71
CA GLY A 51 -7.62 6.26 5.47
C GLY A 51 -9.11 6.48 5.74
N LYS A 52 -9.45 7.01 6.91
CA LYS A 52 -10.83 7.41 7.26
C LYS A 52 -11.23 8.72 6.59
N SER A 53 -10.26 9.55 6.26
CA SER A 53 -10.47 10.84 5.61
C SER A 53 -9.33 11.16 4.65
N ALA A 54 -9.58 12.07 3.70
CA ALA A 54 -8.54 12.57 2.80
C ALA A 54 -7.36 13.15 3.59
N GLN A 55 -7.62 13.89 4.66
CA GLN A 55 -6.58 14.47 5.53
C GLN A 55 -5.66 13.39 6.11
N GLN A 56 -6.21 12.26 6.54
CA GLN A 56 -5.41 11.16 7.09
C GLN A 56 -4.50 10.54 6.03
N VAL A 57 -5.00 10.41 4.79
CA VAL A 57 -4.19 9.93 3.66
C VAL A 57 -3.05 10.89 3.36
N GLU A 58 -3.31 12.20 3.30
CA GLU A 58 -2.25 13.18 3.05
C GLU A 58 -1.17 13.15 4.14
N GLN A 59 -1.58 13.12 5.41
CA GLN A 59 -0.64 13.02 6.54
C GLN A 59 0.21 11.75 6.44
N TRP A 60 -0.38 10.63 6.00
CA TRP A 60 0.35 9.39 5.81
C TRP A 60 1.37 9.50 4.67
N ILE A 61 1.01 10.13 3.55
CA ILE A 61 1.90 10.39 2.42
C ILE A 61 3.04 11.32 2.85
N GLU A 62 2.75 12.43 3.52
CA GLU A 62 3.76 13.37 4.02
C GLU A 62 4.72 12.71 5.02
N HIS A 63 4.19 11.90 5.94
CA HIS A 63 5.02 11.12 6.87
C HIS A 63 5.91 10.10 6.17
N ARG A 64 5.49 9.58 5.03
CA ARG A 64 6.33 8.68 4.20
C ARG A 64 7.40 9.46 3.46
N LYS A 65 7.05 10.62 2.87
CA LYS A 65 8.01 11.51 2.19
C LYS A 65 9.12 11.98 3.12
N SER A 66 8.78 12.32 4.37
CA SER A 66 9.76 12.79 5.36
C SER A 66 10.82 11.75 5.75
N LYS A 67 10.58 10.46 5.47
CA LYS A 67 11.56 9.38 5.68
C LYS A 67 12.64 9.31 4.60
N GLY A 68 12.62 10.23 3.62
CA GLY A 68 13.67 10.36 2.60
C GLY A 68 13.75 9.20 1.61
N THR A 69 12.70 8.38 1.53
CA THR A 69 12.60 7.27 0.57
C THR A 69 11.52 7.60 -0.46
N ALA A 70 11.81 7.33 -1.73
CA ALA A 70 10.82 7.47 -2.79
C ALA A 70 9.63 6.57 -2.47
N ILE A 71 8.42 7.14 -2.49
CA ILE A 71 7.20 6.38 -2.24
C ILE A 71 6.92 5.58 -3.51
N GLN A 72 7.00 4.25 -3.40
CA GLN A 72 6.62 3.35 -4.47
C GLN A 72 5.10 3.46 -4.76
N PRO A 73 4.66 3.15 -5.98
CA PRO A 73 3.23 3.13 -6.30
C PRO A 73 2.47 2.24 -5.32
N PHE A 74 1.36 2.75 -4.79
CA PHE A 74 0.56 2.01 -3.82
C PHE A 74 -0.94 2.31 -3.97
N LEU A 75 -1.76 1.38 -3.49
CA LEU A 75 -3.21 1.54 -3.47
C LEU A 75 -3.65 2.19 -2.16
N PHE A 76 -4.62 3.09 -2.23
CA PHE A 76 -5.32 3.55 -1.04
C PHE A 76 -6.81 3.74 -1.27
N ALA A 77 -7.60 3.72 -0.21
CA ALA A 77 -9.01 4.05 -0.24
C ALA A 77 -9.39 4.90 0.97
N ILE A 78 -10.43 5.73 0.81
CA ILE A 78 -11.02 6.48 1.92
C ILE A 78 -12.25 5.70 2.38
N ALA A 79 -12.12 4.99 3.51
CA ALA A 79 -13.16 4.12 4.05
C ALA A 79 -12.94 3.84 5.54
N GLU A 80 -14.02 3.61 6.28
CA GLU A 80 -13.95 3.15 7.68
C GLU A 80 -13.55 1.67 7.80
N SER A 81 -13.84 0.85 6.78
CA SER A 81 -13.51 -0.57 6.76
C SER A 81 -13.36 -1.14 5.35
N LEU A 82 -12.69 -2.29 5.23
CA LEU A 82 -12.59 -3.07 3.98
C LEU A 82 -13.95 -3.50 3.41
N LYS A 83 -15.03 -3.46 4.20
CA LYS A 83 -16.35 -3.90 3.74
C LYS A 83 -17.05 -2.86 2.87
N GLU A 84 -16.66 -1.60 3.02
CA GLU A 84 -17.33 -0.41 2.48
C GLU A 84 -16.31 0.42 1.70
N ILE A 85 -15.79 -0.16 0.62
CA ILE A 85 -14.85 0.54 -0.27
C ILE A 85 -15.63 1.09 -1.47
N GLY A 86 -15.86 2.40 -1.44
CA GLY A 86 -16.40 3.12 -2.59
C GLY A 86 -15.35 3.36 -3.67
N GLU A 87 -14.43 4.29 -3.42
CA GLU A 87 -13.41 4.72 -4.39
C GLU A 87 -12.03 4.24 -3.96
N VAL A 88 -11.27 3.75 -4.93
CA VAL A 88 -9.89 3.30 -4.75
C VAL A 88 -8.98 4.18 -5.59
N PHE A 89 -7.80 4.46 -5.07
CA PHE A 89 -6.83 5.32 -5.71
C PHE A 89 -5.51 4.59 -5.87
N VAL A 90 -4.82 4.89 -6.98
CA VAL A 90 -3.40 4.56 -7.15
C VAL A 90 -2.63 5.86 -6.97
N TYR A 91 -1.72 5.89 -6.01
CA TYR A 91 -0.76 6.98 -5.89
C TYR A 91 0.49 6.65 -6.71
N PHE A 92 0.91 7.56 -7.57
CA PHE A 92 2.15 7.46 -8.32
C PHE A 92 2.65 8.85 -8.69
N ASP A 93 3.93 9.12 -8.44
CA ASP A 93 4.61 10.38 -8.79
C ASP A 93 3.81 11.64 -8.38
N ASP A 94 3.38 11.67 -7.12
CA ASP A 94 2.55 12.75 -6.54
C ASP A 94 1.16 12.95 -7.15
N VAL A 95 0.75 12.06 -8.05
CA VAL A 95 -0.60 12.03 -8.63
C VAL A 95 -1.44 10.93 -7.99
N LYS A 96 -2.72 11.25 -7.73
CA LYS A 96 -3.72 10.34 -7.15
C LYS A 96 -4.74 9.97 -8.24
N PHE A 97 -4.57 8.81 -8.86
CA PHE A 97 -5.46 8.32 -9.90
C PHE A 97 -6.66 7.61 -9.28
N LYS A 98 -7.87 8.08 -9.58
CA LYS A 98 -9.12 7.56 -9.04
C LYS A 98 -9.67 6.40 -9.89
N PHE A 99 -10.15 5.36 -9.21
CA PHE A 99 -10.76 4.17 -9.80
C PHE A 99 -12.02 3.75 -9.04
N TYR A 100 -13.00 3.24 -9.79
CA TYR A 100 -14.24 2.68 -9.23
C TYR A 100 -14.17 1.18 -8.97
N ASN A 101 -13.09 0.50 -9.39
CA ASN A 101 -12.91 -0.94 -9.22
C ASN A 101 -11.52 -1.24 -8.68
N ILE A 102 -11.45 -1.95 -7.55
CA ILE A 102 -10.18 -2.26 -6.89
C ILE A 102 -9.27 -3.18 -7.72
N ILE A 103 -9.83 -4.14 -8.46
CA ILE A 103 -9.05 -5.05 -9.31
C ILE A 103 -8.40 -4.26 -10.44
N ARG A 104 -9.12 -3.28 -11.02
CA ARG A 104 -8.58 -2.39 -12.04
C ARG A 104 -7.49 -1.48 -11.48
N ALA A 105 -7.69 -0.91 -10.28
CA ALA A 105 -6.67 -0.11 -9.61
C ALA A 105 -5.39 -0.93 -9.37
N MET A 106 -5.55 -2.17 -8.88
CA MET A 106 -4.45 -3.10 -8.67
C MET A 106 -3.71 -3.41 -9.97
N ASP A 107 -4.42 -3.80 -11.04
CA ASP A 107 -3.84 -4.09 -12.35
C ASP A 107 -3.03 -2.89 -12.91
N ILE A 108 -3.56 -1.67 -12.80
CA ILE A 108 -2.83 -0.45 -13.18
C ILE A 108 -1.60 -0.24 -12.30
N CYS A 109 -1.70 -0.42 -10.99
CA CYS A 109 -0.57 -0.33 -10.08
C CYS A 109 0.55 -1.30 -10.49
N PHE A 110 0.23 -2.57 -10.74
CA PHE A 110 1.19 -3.57 -11.24
C PHE A 110 1.81 -3.16 -12.59
N LYS A 111 1.02 -2.62 -13.51
CA LYS A 111 1.52 -2.12 -14.79
C LYS A 111 2.48 -0.94 -14.63
N ILE A 112 2.24 -0.05 -13.67
CA ILE A 112 3.16 1.06 -13.37
C ILE A 112 4.53 0.50 -12.94
N PHE A 113 4.58 -0.50 -12.05
CA PHE A 113 5.84 -1.16 -11.68
C PHE A 113 6.61 -1.69 -12.90
N HIS A 114 5.90 -2.34 -13.83
CA HIS A 114 6.52 -2.92 -15.03
C HIS A 114 6.95 -1.87 -16.06
N VAL A 115 6.09 -0.90 -16.36
CA VAL A 115 6.34 0.13 -17.39
C VAL A 115 7.50 1.03 -16.98
N PHE A 116 7.59 1.37 -15.69
CA PHE A 116 8.62 2.26 -15.17
C PHE A 116 9.83 1.51 -14.57
N ASN A 117 9.87 0.17 -14.69
CA ASN A 117 10.92 -0.69 -14.15
C ASN A 117 11.27 -0.37 -12.68
N LEU A 118 10.24 -0.29 -11.84
CA LEU A 118 10.36 0.06 -10.43
C LEU A 118 10.63 -1.19 -9.58
N GLU A 119 11.35 -1.00 -8.47
CA GLU A 119 11.52 -2.05 -7.47
C GLU A 119 10.23 -2.23 -6.65
N TYR A 120 9.79 -3.48 -6.51
CA TYR A 120 8.65 -3.80 -5.65
C TYR A 120 8.96 -3.49 -4.17
N PRO A 121 7.99 -2.90 -3.44
CA PRO A 121 8.15 -2.54 -2.03
C PRO A 121 8.27 -3.74 -1.08
#